data_AF-A0A1E3BFL0-F1
#
_entry.id   AF-A0A1E3BFL0-F1
#
_cell.length_a   1.000
_cell.length_b   1.000
_cell.length_c   1.000
_cell.angle_alpha   90.00
_cell.angle_beta   90.00
_cell.angle_gamma   90.00
#
_symmetry.space_group_name_H-M   'P 1'
#
loop_
_entity.id
_entity.type
_entity.pdbx_description
1 polymer ?
#
loop_
_entity_poly.entity_id
_entity_poly.type
_entity_poly.pdbx_seq_one_letter_code
_entity_poly.pdbx_strand_id
1 'polypeptide(L)'
;MLRLSVSIAADRLRVLIPALLFELSDNAPQLLMRNVGYGYAAGFLHVLGVPLTSGISSANVSNDVNPMTGQWRDAENAEDDVPETTDKEKDREAQRLFVLFQRLEANGIIRAENPVGEASREGRFRGHQ
;
A
#
# COMPACT_ATOMS: atom_id res chain seq x y z
N MET A 1 -4.94 -14.95 -16.82
CA MET A 1 -5.52 -15.41 -15.53
C MET A 1 -5.80 -14.26 -14.57
N LEU A 2 -4.81 -13.46 -14.15
CA LEU A 2 -5.04 -12.37 -13.17
C LEU A 2 -6.07 -11.30 -13.58
N ARG A 3 -6.16 -10.95 -14.87
CA ARG A 3 -7.21 -10.03 -15.34
C ARG A 3 -8.63 -10.57 -15.12
N LEU A 4 -8.81 -11.89 -15.19
CA LEU A 4 -10.10 -12.54 -14.99
C LEU A 4 -10.46 -12.62 -13.51
N SER A 5 -9.47 -12.75 -12.61
CA SER A 5 -9.72 -12.73 -11.17
C SER A 5 -10.07 -11.35 -10.62
N VAL A 6 -9.75 -10.28 -11.35
CA VAL A 6 -10.15 -8.91 -10.98
C VAL A 6 -11.45 -8.47 -11.69
N SER A 7 -11.90 -9.20 -12.71
CA SER A 7 -13.13 -8.90 -13.47
C SER A 7 -14.39 -9.02 -12.61
N ILE A 8 -15.25 -7.99 -12.61
CA ILE A 8 -16.52 -7.93 -11.86
C ILE A 8 -17.54 -8.96 -12.38
N ALA A 9 -17.43 -9.37 -13.63
CA ALA A 9 -18.42 -10.24 -14.26
C ALA A 9 -18.35 -11.71 -13.83
N ALA A 10 -17.32 -12.13 -13.09
CA ALA A 10 -17.06 -13.55 -12.83
C ALA A 10 -16.71 -13.86 -11.38
N ASP A 11 -17.65 -13.66 -10.46
CA ASP A 11 -17.46 -13.89 -9.01
C ASP A 11 -16.87 -15.25 -8.66
N ARG A 12 -17.26 -16.31 -9.38
CA ARG A 12 -16.72 -17.65 -9.13
C ARG A 12 -15.23 -17.76 -9.51
N LEU A 13 -14.79 -17.07 -10.55
CA LEU A 13 -13.40 -17.04 -10.97
C LEU A 13 -12.54 -16.18 -10.03
N ARG A 14 -13.12 -15.16 -9.41
CA ARG A 14 -12.44 -14.32 -8.41
C ARG A 14 -11.95 -15.11 -7.20
N VAL A 15 -12.62 -16.19 -6.84
CA VAL A 15 -12.24 -17.06 -5.72
C VAL A 15 -11.34 -18.21 -6.17
N LEU A 16 -11.67 -18.83 -7.31
CA LEU A 16 -10.95 -20.03 -7.77
C LEU A 16 -9.55 -19.72 -8.31
N ILE A 17 -9.36 -18.61 -9.02
CA ILE A 17 -8.06 -18.27 -9.62
C ILE A 17 -7.00 -18.00 -8.54
N PRO A 18 -7.24 -17.16 -7.50
CA PRO A 18 -6.25 -16.98 -6.44
C PRO A 18 -5.99 -18.28 -5.66
N ALA A 19 -7.01 -19.10 -5.41
CA ALA A 19 -6.82 -20.40 -4.76
C ALA A 19 -5.91 -21.32 -5.57
N LEU A 20 -6.10 -21.39 -6.89
CA LEU A 20 -5.23 -22.14 -7.80
C LEU A 20 -3.81 -21.56 -7.82
N LEU A 21 -3.65 -20.24 -7.85
CA LEU A 21 -2.33 -19.61 -7.81
C LEU A 21 -1.60 -19.85 -6.49
N PHE A 22 -2.33 -19.95 -5.39
CA PHE A 22 -1.77 -20.26 -4.08
C PHE A 22 -1.30 -21.72 -3.99
N GLU A 23 -2.10 -22.65 -4.51
CA GLU A 23 -1.72 -24.06 -4.62
C GLU A 23 -0.48 -24.24 -5.51
N LEU A 24 -0.41 -23.55 -6.64
CA LEU A 24 0.78 -23.54 -7.51
C LEU A 24 2.02 -22.88 -6.87
N SER A 25 1.82 -22.15 -5.77
CA SER A 25 2.89 -21.49 -5.00
C SER A 25 3.28 -22.31 -3.77
N ASP A 26 3.08 -23.63 -3.81
CA ASP A 26 3.35 -24.59 -2.72
C ASP A 26 2.65 -24.20 -1.40
N ASN A 27 1.47 -23.58 -1.48
CA ASN A 27 0.73 -23.03 -0.33
C ASN A 27 1.57 -22.06 0.54
N ALA A 28 2.62 -21.46 -0.02
CA ALA A 28 3.50 -20.54 0.66
C ALA A 28 3.15 -19.08 0.29
N PRO A 29 2.72 -18.24 1.26
CA PRO A 29 2.36 -16.85 1.02
C PRO A 29 3.47 -16.02 0.35
N GLN A 30 4.73 -16.28 0.72
CA GLN A 30 5.88 -15.57 0.18
C GLN A 30 6.12 -15.89 -1.31
N LEU A 31 5.92 -17.15 -1.71
CA LEU A 31 6.03 -17.57 -3.11
C LEU A 31 4.91 -16.96 -3.96
N LEU A 32 3.69 -16.89 -3.42
CA LEU A 32 2.57 -16.23 -4.09
C LEU A 32 2.86 -14.74 -4.31
N MET A 33 3.31 -14.03 -3.27
CA MET A 33 3.68 -12.62 -3.39
C MET A 33 4.79 -12.40 -4.42
N ARG A 34 5.79 -13.28 -4.45
CA ARG A 34 6.89 -13.21 -5.41
C ARG A 34 6.41 -13.36 -6.86
N ASN A 35 5.51 -14.31 -7.11
CA ASN A 35 5.11 -14.66 -8.46
C ASN A 35 4.00 -13.75 -9.02
N VAL A 36 3.15 -13.20 -8.14
CA VAL A 36 1.93 -12.47 -8.52
C VAL A 36 1.98 -10.98 -8.14
N GLY A 37 2.79 -10.62 -7.14
CA GLY A 37 2.90 -9.25 -6.61
C GLY A 37 2.17 -9.08 -5.27
N TYR A 38 2.68 -8.16 -4.44
CA TYR A 38 2.18 -7.94 -3.08
C TYR A 38 0.73 -7.48 -3.05
N GLY A 39 0.35 -6.48 -3.86
CA GLY A 39 -0.99 -5.89 -3.79
C GLY A 39 -2.11 -6.90 -4.04
N TYR A 40 -1.92 -7.82 -4.98
CA TYR A 40 -2.90 -8.88 -5.26
C TYR A 40 -2.89 -9.96 -4.16
N ALA A 41 -1.70 -10.41 -3.76
CA ALA A 41 -1.57 -11.47 -2.75
C ALA A 41 -2.07 -11.02 -1.37
N ALA A 42 -1.80 -9.77 -0.96
CA ALA A 42 -2.23 -9.23 0.33
C ALA A 42 -3.76 -9.24 0.48
N GLY A 43 -4.50 -8.84 -0.55
CA GLY A 43 -5.95 -8.87 -0.55
C GLY A 43 -6.50 -10.30 -0.41
N PHE A 44 -5.93 -11.25 -1.16
CA PHE A 44 -6.37 -12.64 -1.09
C PHE A 44 -6.03 -13.32 0.25
N LEU A 45 -4.81 -13.12 0.77
CA LEU A 45 -4.36 -13.66 2.05
C LEU A 45 -5.16 -13.08 3.23
N HIS A 46 -5.58 -11.82 3.13
CA HIS A 46 -6.48 -11.20 4.11
C HIS A 46 -7.83 -11.93 4.17
N VAL A 47 -8.42 -12.28 3.02
CA VAL A 47 -9.67 -13.07 2.96
C VAL A 47 -9.49 -14.46 3.56
N LEU A 48 -8.31 -15.07 3.40
CA LEU A 48 -7.98 -16.36 4.00
C LEU A 48 -7.66 -16.28 5.51
N GLY A 49 -7.56 -15.07 6.09
CA GLY A 49 -7.17 -14.88 7.49
C GLY A 49 -5.72 -15.23 7.79
N VAL A 50 -4.86 -15.32 6.76
CA VAL A 50 -3.44 -15.62 6.94
C VAL A 50 -2.72 -14.32 7.34
N PRO A 51 -2.06 -14.27 8.50
CA PRO A 51 -1.32 -13.08 8.91
C PRO A 51 -0.19 -12.83 7.92
N LEU A 52 -0.21 -11.65 7.31
CA LEU A 52 0.88 -11.16 6.48
C LEU A 52 2.08 -10.96 7.41
N THR A 53 3.13 -11.76 7.24
CA THR A 53 4.38 -11.50 7.96
C THR A 53 4.91 -10.15 7.46
N SER A 54 5.02 -9.17 8.36
CA SER A 54 5.26 -7.74 8.10
C SER A 54 6.59 -7.40 7.40
N GLY A 55 7.32 -8.40 6.94
CA GLY A 55 8.45 -8.23 6.04
C GLY A 55 8.30 -9.25 4.93
N ILE A 56 8.31 -8.75 3.68
CA ILE A 56 8.94 -9.50 2.60
C ILE A 56 10.42 -9.55 3.00
N SER A 57 10.75 -10.44 3.92
CA SER A 57 12.12 -10.63 4.40
C SER A 57 12.84 -11.40 3.32
N SER A 58 13.25 -10.70 2.26
CA SER A 58 14.44 -10.95 1.44
C SER A 58 14.83 -12.42 1.20
N ALA A 59 13.86 -13.32 1.05
CA ALA A 59 14.13 -14.71 0.77
C ALA A 59 14.21 -14.86 -0.75
N ASN A 60 15.39 -14.54 -1.28
CA ASN A 60 15.79 -14.77 -2.68
C ASN A 60 14.98 -14.02 -3.74
N VAL A 61 14.58 -12.78 -3.47
CA VAL A 61 14.20 -11.87 -4.56
C VAL A 61 15.52 -11.28 -5.05
N SER A 62 15.85 -11.47 -6.34
CA SER A 62 16.85 -10.63 -7.00
C SER A 62 16.51 -9.20 -6.60
N ASN A 63 17.47 -8.50 -5.99
CA ASN A 63 17.32 -7.18 -5.37
C ASN A 63 17.00 -6.07 -6.39
N ASP A 64 16.39 -6.43 -7.49
CA ASP A 64 16.28 -5.68 -8.71
C ASP A 64 14.82 -5.38 -9.05
N VAL A 65 13.84 -5.98 -8.36
CA VAL A 65 12.41 -5.66 -8.54
C VAL A 65 11.79 -5.21 -7.21
N ASN A 66 11.16 -4.04 -7.21
CA ASN A 66 10.41 -3.50 -6.08
C ASN A 66 9.11 -4.31 -5.90
N PRO A 67 8.89 -4.97 -4.74
CA PRO A 67 7.72 -5.81 -4.55
C PRO A 67 6.40 -5.03 -4.39
N MET A 68 6.47 -3.73 -4.13
CA MET A 68 5.31 -2.85 -3.98
C MET A 68 4.83 -2.33 -5.34
N THR A 69 5.75 -1.83 -6.17
CA THR A 69 5.44 -1.22 -7.48
C THR A 69 5.59 -2.19 -8.65
N GLY A 70 6.30 -3.30 -8.46
CA GLY A 70 6.63 -4.26 -9.53
C GLY A 70 7.63 -3.72 -10.56
N GLN A 71 8.20 -2.53 -10.33
CA GLN A 71 9.19 -1.91 -11.20
C GLN A 71 10.59 -2.43 -10.86
N TRP A 72 11.49 -2.38 -11.85
CA TRP A 72 12.90 -2.63 -11.61
C TRP A 72 13.50 -1.51 -10.76
N ARG A 73 14.37 -1.82 -9.80
CA ARG A 73 15.01 -0.81 -8.93
C ARG A 73 15.85 0.16 -9.75
N ASP A 74 16.48 -0.31 -10.82
CA ASP A 74 17.24 0.54 -11.76
C ASP A 74 16.34 1.48 -12.58
N ALA A 75 15.04 1.14 -12.71
CA ALA A 75 14.04 1.97 -13.38
C ALA A 75 13.22 2.82 -12.38
N GLU A 76 13.42 2.63 -11.08
CA GLU A 76 12.87 3.47 -10.02
C GLU A 76 13.74 4.72 -9.97
N ASN A 77 13.49 5.67 -10.88
CA ASN A 77 14.18 6.95 -10.88
C ASN A 77 13.88 7.64 -9.55
N ALA A 78 14.87 7.64 -8.67
CA ALA A 78 14.75 8.14 -7.30
C ALA A 78 14.38 9.64 -7.22
N GLU A 79 14.45 10.37 -8.34
CA GLU A 79 14.29 11.82 -8.41
C GLU A 79 13.41 12.30 -9.59
N ASP A 80 12.89 11.42 -10.44
CA ASP A 80 12.21 11.89 -11.66
C ASP A 80 10.73 12.19 -11.41
N ASP A 81 10.46 13.49 -11.48
CA ASP A 81 9.18 14.06 -11.91
C ASP A 81 8.01 13.71 -11.00
N VAL A 82 8.15 13.94 -9.68
CA VAL A 82 6.96 14.24 -8.88
C VAL A 82 6.49 15.60 -9.38
N PRO A 83 5.41 15.70 -10.17
CA PRO A 83 4.97 16.97 -10.70
C PRO A 83 4.74 17.90 -9.53
N GLU A 84 5.27 19.12 -9.61
CA GLU A 84 5.12 20.12 -8.56
C GLU A 84 3.62 20.25 -8.26
N THR A 85 3.22 19.78 -7.08
CA THR A 85 1.81 19.72 -6.72
C THR A 85 1.32 21.15 -6.57
N THR A 86 0.40 21.56 -7.43
CA THR A 86 -0.20 22.91 -7.33
C THR A 86 -0.82 23.10 -5.94
N ASP A 87 -0.75 24.32 -5.40
CA ASP A 87 -1.22 24.60 -4.04
C ASP A 87 -2.70 24.22 -3.81
N LYS A 88 -3.52 24.32 -4.86
CA LYS A 88 -4.92 23.86 -4.83
C LYS A 88 -5.06 22.35 -4.59
N GLU A 89 -4.19 21.53 -5.16
CA GLU A 89 -4.22 20.09 -4.94
C GLU A 89 -3.69 19.74 -3.54
N LYS A 90 -2.65 20.45 -3.07
CA LYS A 90 -2.16 20.32 -1.68
C LYS A 90 -3.26 20.61 -0.66
N ASP A 91 -4.05 21.67 -0.85
CA ASP A 91 -5.17 22.00 0.04
C ASP A 91 -6.24 20.89 0.06
N ARG A 92 -6.53 20.30 -1.11
CA ARG A 92 -7.49 19.19 -1.21
C ARG A 92 -6.99 17.94 -0.51
N GLU A 93 -5.71 17.60 -0.67
CA GLU A 93 -5.08 16.49 0.03
C GLU A 93 -4.99 16.73 1.53
N ALA A 94 -4.66 17.95 1.96
CA ALA A 94 -4.66 18.35 3.37
C ALA A 94 -6.05 18.20 4.02
N GLN A 95 -7.13 18.57 3.32
CA GLN A 95 -8.50 18.36 3.81
C GLN A 95 -8.85 16.87 3.94
N ARG A 96 -8.46 16.05 2.96
CA ARG A 96 -8.67 14.59 3.02
C ARG A 96 -7.92 13.97 4.20
N LEU A 97 -6.66 14.33 4.39
CA LEU A 97 -5.83 13.87 5.51
C LEU A 97 -6.41 14.31 6.85
N PHE A 98 -6.85 15.57 6.95
CA PHE A 98 -7.48 16.09 8.17
C PHE A 98 -8.71 15.29 8.59
N VAL A 99 -9.59 14.93 7.66
CA VAL A 99 -10.76 14.08 7.95
C VAL A 99 -10.32 12.68 8.37
N LEU A 100 -9.28 12.13 7.74
CA LEU A 100 -8.76 10.80 8.07
C LEU A 100 -8.20 10.75 9.49
N PHE A 101 -7.45 11.78 9.90
CA PHE A 101 -6.96 11.92 11.29
C PHE A 101 -8.10 12.02 12.29
N GLN A 102 -9.12 12.85 12.04
CA GLN A 102 -10.30 12.92 12.92
C GLN A 102 -11.04 11.59 13.03
N ARG A 103 -11.19 10.86 11.92
CA ARG A 103 -11.81 9.52 11.94
C ARG A 103 -10.97 8.53 12.72
N LEU A 104 -9.64 8.62 12.63
CA LEU A 104 -8.75 7.75 13.37
C LEU A 104 -8.79 8.05 14.87
N GLU A 105 -8.76 9.33 15.26
CA GLU A 105 -8.95 9.78 16.64
C GLU A 105 -10.31 9.34 17.19
N ALA A 106 -11.40 9.51 16.43
CA ALA A 106 -12.74 9.13 16.84
C ALA A 106 -12.91 7.61 17.03
N ASN A 107 -12.21 6.81 16.24
CA ASN A 107 -12.21 5.35 16.40
C ASN A 107 -11.37 4.88 17.61
N GLY A 108 -10.57 5.74 18.26
CA GLY A 108 -9.89 5.47 19.53
C GLY A 108 -8.76 4.43 19.49
N ILE A 109 -8.43 3.88 18.32
CA ILE A 109 -7.46 2.79 18.15
C ILE A 109 -6.01 3.32 18.12
N ILE A 110 -5.80 4.59 17.71
CA ILE A 110 -4.47 5.20 17.63
C ILE A 110 -4.56 6.68 18.04
N ARG A 111 -3.73 7.12 19.00
CA ARG A 111 -3.48 8.56 19.25
C ARG A 111 -2.54 9.09 18.18
N ALA A 112 -3.03 9.24 16.95
CA ALA A 112 -2.28 9.88 15.89
C ALA A 112 -2.63 11.37 15.92
N GLU A 113 -1.85 12.17 16.65
CA GLU A 113 -2.00 13.62 16.57
C GLU A 113 -1.63 14.08 15.15
N ASN A 114 -2.43 14.97 14.59
CA ASN A 114 -2.13 15.58 13.30
C ASN A 114 -0.83 16.39 13.42
N PRO A 115 0.23 16.11 12.62
CA PRO A 115 1.51 16.82 12.72
C PRO A 115 1.40 18.33 12.44
N VAL A 116 0.37 18.75 11.70
CA VAL A 116 0.06 20.18 11.51
C VAL A 116 -0.49 20.80 12.81
N GLY A 117 -1.30 20.04 13.55
CA GLY A 117 -1.81 20.44 14.86
C GLY A 117 -0.70 20.52 15.92
N GLU A 118 0.24 19.57 15.89
CA GLU A 118 1.42 19.56 16.75
C GLU A 118 2.32 20.77 16.46
N ALA A 119 2.65 21.04 15.18
CA ALA A 119 3.44 22.20 14.77
C ALA A 119 2.77 23.55 15.11
N SER A 120 1.43 23.61 15.10
CA SER A 120 0.66 24.79 15.52
C SER A 120 0.70 24.99 17.04
N ARG A 121 0.59 23.91 17.83
CA ARG A 121 0.74 23.94 19.31
C ARG A 121 2.17 24.27 19.75
N GLU A 122 3.17 23.78 19.01
CA GLU A 122 4.59 24.01 19.27
C GLU A 122 5.09 25.39 18.80
N GLY A 123 4.23 26.22 18.19
CA GLY A 123 4.57 27.60 17.81
C GLY A 123 5.60 27.73 16.67
N ARG A 124 5.90 26.64 15.94
CA ARG A 124 6.91 26.59 14.88
C ARG A 124 6.56 27.31 13.57
N PHE A 125 5.36 27.91 13.47
CA PHE A 125 4.94 28.69 12.30
C PHE A 125 5.41 30.16 12.28
N ARG A 126 6.18 30.62 13.29
CA ARG A 126 6.72 31.98 13.33
C ARG A 126 8.23 31.97 13.10
N GLY A 127 8.67 31.96 11.84
CA GLY A 127 10.10 32.05 11.56
C GLY A 127 10.48 31.95 10.09
N HIS A 128 9.89 32.78 9.21
CA HIS A 128 10.56 33.25 7.99
C HIS A 128 9.83 34.50 7.50
N GLN A 129 10.34 35.67 7.91
CA GLN A 129 10.33 36.88 7.11
C GLN A 129 11.51 36.83 6.14
#